data_AF-A0A5M6C6N2-F1
#
_entry.id   AF-A0A5M6C6N2-F1
#
_cell.length_a   1.000
_cell.length_b   1.000
_cell.length_c   1.000
_cell.angle_alpha   90.00
_cell.angle_beta   90.00
_cell.angle_gamma   90.00
#
_symmetry.space_group_name_H-M   'P 1'
#
loop_
_entity.id
_entity.type
_entity.pdbx_description
1 polymer ?
#
loop_
_entity_poly.entity_id
_entity_poly.type
_entity_poly.pdbx_seq_one_letter_code
_entity_poly.pdbx_strand_id
1 'polypeptide(L)'
;MAPPATATTAGPSKGKNKALATTHDESKTIRAQSKKDKSAPKQDVASIVDRAGMNKDVVKAVLASPLTTSWPNIPRHLQTAVLHALKEVVPEQIADYHVSRARCHTKERRVDRRMKKKSKKEDNGDESKEGDLSAVENKIEDRSEDVSMTAGDDTATGAGTKRKSTTPSSKAEPIAKKQRTENGSNENTTKRPVKPESLSHLVLGINEVIKSLESQIDEIKLRLLVMADALAPNPVTNGHATRSAGHPAVAANGLLPTAPLSPNTSPEPITVNQDQHHTTTSDTSNTSSSSSPLSFIVVPLLSINPQSLVYPIPSYCATYNALVYQHAQFAKIVKTRLKASEWEDVIGKEEREEVRVVPLGEVEKDMAQLVGLRRLACLGVRTSHPDVEVLRKLLPKSVLHPPRHSITLPFPTSSLKIHNGAMTSDKTPTTTGVPIPNVHYAPLHVKGIQTTLPVDNAARKAKRLEEVRKRRVEVKVLKKQQKAQGTGKTKGKASQSSKGKVDATK
;
A
#
# COMPACT_ATOMS: atom_id res chain seq x y z
N MET A 1 46.94 28.99 -2.74
CA MET A 1 46.02 30.10 -2.35
C MET A 1 44.85 29.48 -1.61
N ALA A 2 44.82 29.64 -0.29
CA ALA A 2 43.78 29.08 0.59
C ALA A 2 42.68 30.14 0.83
N PRO A 3 41.39 29.77 0.85
CA PRO A 3 40.33 30.72 1.15
C PRO A 3 40.17 30.94 2.67
N PRO A 4 39.75 32.14 3.11
CA PRO A 4 39.65 32.50 4.52
C PRO A 4 38.35 31.98 5.16
N ALA A 5 38.45 31.56 6.42
CA ALA A 5 37.35 31.17 7.28
C ALA A 5 36.59 32.40 7.78
N THR A 6 35.29 32.48 7.50
CA THR A 6 34.39 33.50 8.06
C THR A 6 33.80 33.01 9.38
N ALA A 7 34.17 33.69 10.47
CA ALA A 7 33.63 33.51 11.81
C ALA A 7 32.25 34.18 11.93
N THR A 8 31.22 33.40 12.26
CA THR A 8 29.86 33.90 12.50
C THR A 8 29.72 34.33 13.95
N THR A 9 29.41 35.61 14.13
CA THR A 9 29.25 36.32 15.40
C THR A 9 27.93 35.92 16.09
N ALA A 10 28.01 35.47 17.34
CA ALA A 10 26.86 35.16 18.18
C ALA A 10 26.32 36.44 18.86
N GLY A 11 25.04 36.75 18.64
CA GLY A 11 24.34 37.85 19.31
C GLY A 11 23.69 37.41 20.64
N PRO A 12 23.66 38.25 21.70
CA PRO A 12 23.07 37.90 22.98
C PRO A 12 21.60 38.37 23.08
N SER A 13 20.64 37.45 23.13
CA SER A 13 19.26 37.77 23.49
C SER A 13 19.02 37.54 24.99
N LYS A 14 18.98 38.63 25.77
CA LYS A 14 18.49 38.67 27.14
C LYS A 14 16.95 38.66 27.13
N GLY A 15 16.35 37.62 27.74
CA GLY A 15 14.92 37.58 28.07
C GLY A 15 14.74 36.88 29.41
N LYS A 16 14.78 37.65 30.51
CA LYS A 16 14.55 37.16 31.88
C LYS A 16 13.05 37.02 32.13
N ASN A 17 12.51 35.81 32.01
CA ASN A 17 11.24 35.47 32.65
C ASN A 17 11.56 34.74 33.97
N LYS A 18 11.32 35.44 35.09
CA LYS A 18 11.37 34.86 36.45
C LYS A 18 10.25 33.81 36.56
N ALA A 19 10.62 32.53 36.51
CA ALA A 19 9.75 31.46 36.97
C ALA A 19 9.72 31.48 38.50
N LEU A 20 8.52 31.65 39.07
CA LEU A 20 8.28 31.51 40.51
C LEU A 20 8.44 30.02 40.85
N ALA A 21 9.51 29.68 41.57
CA ALA A 21 9.73 28.34 42.08
C ALA A 21 8.66 28.03 43.13
N THR A 22 7.71 27.16 42.77
CA THR A 22 6.75 26.60 43.73
C THR A 22 7.41 25.35 44.30
N THR A 23 7.91 25.45 45.53
CA THR A 23 8.48 24.33 46.28
C THR A 23 7.37 23.31 46.56
N HIS A 24 7.45 22.14 45.91
CA HIS A 24 6.59 21.00 46.22
C HIS A 24 7.21 20.25 47.41
N ASP A 25 6.51 20.25 48.53
CA ASP A 25 6.84 19.52 49.75
C ASP A 25 6.56 18.01 49.54
N GLU A 26 7.62 17.19 49.49
CA GLU A 26 7.59 15.77 49.08
C GLU A 26 7.15 14.79 50.20
N SER A 27 6.58 15.27 51.30
CA SER A 27 6.34 14.42 52.48
C SER A 27 4.88 13.99 52.73
N LYS A 28 3.97 14.10 51.75
CA LYS A 28 2.56 13.70 51.92
C LYS A 28 2.18 12.46 51.11
N THR A 29 2.10 11.34 51.82
CA THR A 29 1.62 10.04 51.36
C THR A 29 0.16 10.12 50.86
N ILE A 30 -0.09 9.47 49.71
CA ILE A 30 -1.35 9.49 48.91
C ILE A 30 -2.59 8.99 49.67
N ARG A 31 -2.45 8.39 50.87
CA ARG A 31 -3.53 7.62 51.51
C ARG A 31 -4.36 8.38 52.56
N ALA A 32 -4.03 9.62 52.91
CA ALA A 32 -4.63 10.30 54.07
C ALA A 32 -5.52 11.53 53.79
N GLN A 33 -5.80 11.91 52.55
CA GLN A 33 -6.55 13.16 52.25
C GLN A 33 -8.05 13.01 51.92
N SER A 34 -8.67 11.84 52.14
CA SER A 34 -10.05 11.61 51.67
C SER A 34 -11.19 12.07 52.61
N LYS A 35 -10.94 12.82 53.70
CA LYS A 35 -12.01 13.10 54.69
C LYS A 35 -12.15 14.50 55.26
N LYS A 36 -11.48 15.53 54.75
CA LYS A 36 -11.67 16.89 55.28
C LYS A 36 -11.67 17.89 54.13
N ASP A 37 -12.89 18.25 53.71
CA ASP A 37 -13.32 19.60 53.31
C ASP A 37 -14.64 19.48 52.53
N LYS A 38 -15.73 19.58 53.29
CA LYS A 38 -17.12 19.54 52.81
C LYS A 38 -17.82 20.84 53.19
N SER A 39 -17.22 21.97 52.85
CA SER A 39 -17.86 23.28 52.83
C SER A 39 -17.56 23.93 51.49
N ALA A 40 -18.40 23.59 50.50
CA ALA A 40 -18.31 24.14 49.16
C ALA A 40 -18.62 25.65 49.22
N PRO A 41 -17.71 26.54 48.78
CA PRO A 41 -18.09 27.92 48.53
C PRO A 41 -19.17 27.94 47.43
N LYS A 42 -20.23 28.72 47.63
CA LYS A 42 -21.24 29.00 46.60
C LYS A 42 -20.57 29.78 45.46
N GLN A 43 -19.88 29.06 44.57
CA GLN A 43 -19.43 29.61 43.30
C GLN A 43 -20.62 29.78 42.37
N ASP A 44 -20.70 30.94 41.72
CA ASP A 44 -21.76 31.33 40.81
C ASP A 44 -22.03 30.25 39.75
N VAL A 45 -23.29 29.79 39.68
CA VAL A 45 -23.78 28.74 38.78
C VAL A 45 -23.51 29.07 37.30
N ALA A 46 -23.37 30.34 36.95
CA ALA A 46 -22.99 30.79 35.61
C ALA A 46 -21.58 30.31 35.19
N SER A 47 -20.63 30.19 36.12
CA SER A 47 -19.25 29.77 35.83
C SER A 47 -19.08 28.26 35.59
N ILE A 48 -20.05 27.45 36.01
CA ILE A 48 -20.03 25.98 35.87
C ILE A 48 -20.42 25.56 34.43
N VAL A 49 -21.25 26.36 33.76
CA VAL A 49 -21.77 26.04 32.41
C VAL A 49 -20.69 26.16 31.32
N ASP A 50 -19.71 27.03 31.50
CA ASP A 50 -18.60 27.20 30.54
C ASP A 50 -17.53 26.11 30.63
N ARG A 51 -17.41 25.44 31.79
CA ARG A 51 -16.39 24.41 32.03
C ARG A 51 -16.60 23.15 31.19
N ALA A 52 -17.84 22.86 30.79
CA ALA A 52 -18.19 21.72 29.93
C ALA A 52 -17.68 21.88 28.48
N GLY A 53 -17.37 23.11 28.06
CA GLY A 53 -16.80 23.41 26.74
C GLY A 53 -15.27 23.45 26.72
N MET A 54 -14.61 23.50 27.87
CA MET A 54 -13.16 23.66 27.96
C MET A 54 -12.44 22.32 27.72
N ASN A 55 -11.49 22.32 26.79
CA ASN A 55 -10.52 21.24 26.61
C ASN A 55 -9.17 21.68 27.18
N LYS A 56 -8.48 20.78 27.87
CA LYS A 56 -7.07 20.92 28.25
C LYS A 56 -6.22 20.28 27.18
N ASP A 57 -5.20 20.99 26.72
CA ASP A 57 -4.16 20.39 25.88
C ASP A 57 -3.24 19.54 26.76
N VAL A 58 -3.09 18.28 26.39
CA VAL A 58 -2.25 17.31 27.07
C VAL A 58 -1.30 16.69 26.07
N VAL A 59 -0.01 16.83 26.33
CA VAL A 59 1.04 16.20 25.52
C VAL A 59 1.22 14.76 25.98
N LYS A 60 0.97 13.80 25.08
CA LYS A 60 1.23 12.38 25.31
C LYS A 60 2.57 12.01 24.69
N ALA A 61 3.44 11.39 25.49
CA ALA A 61 4.67 10.79 24.98
C ALA A 61 4.34 9.60 24.09
N VAL A 62 4.84 9.60 22.86
CA VAL A 62 4.73 8.51 21.89
C VAL A 62 6.12 8.16 21.40
N LEU A 63 6.48 6.89 21.52
CA LEU A 63 7.73 6.39 21.01
C LEU A 63 7.70 6.42 19.47
N ALA A 64 8.57 7.21 18.86
CA ALA A 64 8.78 7.17 17.43
C ALA A 64 9.75 6.03 17.11
N SER A 65 9.36 5.18 16.15
CA SER A 65 10.25 4.09 15.72
C SER A 65 11.54 4.67 15.12
N PRO A 66 12.71 4.44 15.75
CA PRO A 66 14.00 4.92 15.23
C PRO A 66 14.43 4.15 13.97
N LEU A 67 13.72 3.07 13.63
CA LEU A 67 13.98 2.19 12.50
C LEU A 67 13.25 2.63 11.22
N THR A 68 12.68 3.84 11.21
CA THR A 68 12.05 4.37 10.00
C THR A 68 13.12 4.79 9.00
N THR A 69 13.06 4.22 7.81
CA THR A 69 13.92 4.63 6.69
C THR A 69 13.43 5.98 6.18
N SER A 70 14.27 7.01 6.27
CA SER A 70 13.96 8.32 5.72
C SER A 70 13.99 8.29 4.18
N TRP A 71 13.15 9.13 3.57
CA TRP A 71 13.28 9.41 2.14
C TRP A 71 14.59 10.13 1.86
N PRO A 72 15.30 9.81 0.77
CA PRO A 72 16.50 10.55 0.40
C PRO A 72 16.11 11.98 0.00
N ASN A 73 16.92 12.96 0.39
CA ASN A 73 16.68 14.36 0.04
C ASN A 73 17.40 14.70 -1.27
N ILE A 74 16.64 14.88 -2.34
CA ILE A 74 17.18 15.22 -3.66
C ILE A 74 16.94 16.70 -3.96
N PRO A 75 17.98 17.49 -4.27
CA PRO A 75 17.84 18.87 -4.72
C PRO A 75 16.86 19.04 -5.90
N ARG A 76 16.07 20.12 -5.88
CA ARG A 76 15.01 20.37 -6.88
C ARG A 76 15.51 20.39 -8.34
N HIS A 77 16.72 20.89 -8.58
CA HIS A 77 17.31 20.91 -9.93
C HIS A 77 17.57 19.48 -10.45
N LEU A 78 18.02 18.56 -9.59
CA LEU A 78 18.16 17.15 -9.94
C LEU A 78 16.82 16.46 -10.15
N GLN A 79 15.81 16.77 -9.33
CA GLN A 79 14.45 16.24 -9.58
C GLN A 79 13.93 16.64 -10.97
N THR A 80 14.19 17.89 -11.38
CA THR A 80 13.80 18.41 -12.70
C THR A 80 14.60 17.73 -13.81
N ALA A 81 15.92 17.58 -13.63
CA ALA A 81 16.77 16.87 -14.59
C ALA A 81 16.37 15.39 -14.74
N VAL A 82 16.00 14.71 -13.65
CA VAL A 82 15.49 13.34 -13.69
C VAL A 82 14.19 13.28 -14.47
N LEU A 83 13.27 14.22 -14.27
CA LEU A 83 12.02 14.27 -15.03
C LEU A 83 12.28 14.44 -16.53
N HIS A 84 13.29 15.20 -16.93
CA HIS A 84 13.71 15.29 -18.33
C HIS A 84 14.33 14.00 -18.84
N ALA A 85 15.24 13.38 -18.08
CA ALA A 85 15.84 12.08 -18.42
C ALA A 85 14.79 10.96 -18.53
N LEU A 86 13.70 11.03 -17.76
CA LEU A 86 12.60 10.06 -17.86
C LEU A 86 11.89 10.10 -19.21
N LYS A 87 11.96 11.20 -19.97
CA LYS A 87 11.42 11.27 -21.33
C LYS A 87 12.27 10.45 -22.32
N GLU A 88 13.57 10.32 -22.06
CA GLU A 88 14.47 9.47 -22.83
C GLU A 88 14.28 8.00 -22.43
N VAL A 89 14.18 7.73 -21.12
CA VAL A 89 14.01 6.37 -20.57
C VAL A 89 12.62 5.79 -20.86
N VAL A 90 11.58 6.61 -21.03
CA VAL A 90 10.22 6.16 -21.35
C VAL A 90 9.87 6.59 -22.78
N PRO A 91 10.10 5.73 -23.78
CA PRO A 91 9.77 6.04 -25.16
C PRO A 91 8.27 6.29 -25.37
N GLU A 92 7.92 7.21 -26.28
CA GLU A 92 6.54 7.63 -26.54
C GLU A 92 5.62 6.45 -26.96
N GLN A 93 6.19 5.39 -27.55
CA GLN A 93 5.45 4.20 -27.96
C GLN A 93 4.76 3.49 -26.77
N ILE A 94 5.27 3.67 -25.55
CA ILE A 94 4.66 3.10 -24.34
C ILE A 94 3.32 3.78 -24.05
N ALA A 95 3.26 5.10 -24.17
CA ALA A 95 2.02 5.86 -23.99
C ALA A 95 0.97 5.43 -25.01
N ASP A 96 1.36 5.36 -26.29
CA ASP A 96 0.49 4.91 -27.37
C ASP A 96 -0.01 3.49 -27.16
N TYR A 97 0.85 2.59 -26.67
CA TYR A 97 0.47 1.23 -26.32
C TYR A 97 -0.59 1.19 -25.22
N HIS A 98 -0.41 1.93 -24.12
CA HIS A 98 -1.37 1.95 -23.02
C HIS A 98 -2.72 2.56 -23.42
N VAL A 99 -2.70 3.65 -24.18
CA VAL A 99 -3.92 4.29 -24.70
C VAL A 99 -4.63 3.35 -25.67
N SER A 100 -3.91 2.73 -26.61
CA SER A 100 -4.46 1.79 -27.58
C SER A 100 -5.02 0.54 -26.89
N ARG A 101 -4.29 -0.03 -25.91
CA ARG A 101 -4.73 -1.17 -25.11
C ARG A 101 -6.01 -0.84 -24.34
N ALA A 102 -6.11 0.35 -23.73
CA ALA A 102 -7.32 0.79 -23.03
C ALA A 102 -8.52 0.95 -23.98
N ARG A 103 -8.30 1.50 -25.19
CA ARG A 103 -9.32 1.60 -26.24
C ARG A 103 -9.79 0.23 -26.72
N CYS A 104 -8.87 -0.70 -26.98
CA CYS A 104 -9.20 -2.07 -27.36
C CYS A 104 -10.02 -2.78 -26.27
N HIS A 105 -9.60 -2.69 -25.01
CA HIS A 105 -10.29 -3.32 -23.90
C HIS A 105 -11.70 -2.74 -23.63
N THR A 106 -11.87 -1.42 -23.78
CA THR A 106 -13.21 -0.81 -23.67
C THR A 106 -14.11 -1.18 -24.85
N LYS A 107 -13.57 -1.33 -26.06
CA LYS A 107 -14.29 -1.84 -27.23
C LYS A 107 -14.70 -3.30 -27.02
N GLU A 108 -13.78 -4.16 -26.59
CA GLU A 108 -14.01 -5.58 -26.29
C GLU A 108 -15.11 -5.74 -25.24
N ARG A 109 -15.01 -5.05 -24.10
CA ARG A 109 -16.08 -5.05 -23.07
C ARG A 109 -17.44 -4.61 -23.59
N ARG A 110 -17.50 -3.68 -24.56
CA ARG A 110 -18.77 -3.25 -25.17
C ARG A 110 -19.33 -4.34 -26.09
N VAL A 111 -18.49 -5.05 -26.83
CA VAL A 111 -18.89 -6.18 -27.67
C VAL A 111 -19.41 -7.32 -26.80
N ASP A 112 -18.69 -7.68 -25.72
CA ASP A 112 -19.12 -8.73 -24.78
C ASP A 112 -20.49 -8.42 -24.16
N ARG A 113 -20.71 -7.17 -23.74
CA ARG A 113 -22.01 -6.73 -23.21
C ARG A 113 -23.12 -6.80 -24.25
N ARG A 114 -22.82 -6.64 -25.53
CA ARG A 114 -23.81 -6.79 -26.62
C ARG A 114 -24.10 -8.26 -26.90
N MET A 115 -23.07 -9.10 -26.95
CA MET A 115 -23.24 -10.55 -27.15
C MET A 115 -24.04 -11.18 -26.01
N LYS A 116 -23.74 -10.83 -24.74
CA LYS A 116 -24.52 -11.30 -23.57
C LYS A 116 -25.97 -10.84 -23.59
N LYS A 117 -26.27 -9.66 -24.14
CA LYS A 117 -27.64 -9.17 -24.30
C LYS A 117 -28.37 -9.88 -25.45
N LYS A 118 -27.65 -10.24 -26.52
CA LYS A 118 -28.21 -10.97 -27.66
C LYS A 118 -28.55 -12.40 -27.25
N SER A 119 -27.63 -13.10 -26.58
CA SER A 119 -27.88 -14.47 -26.09
C SER A 119 -29.05 -14.52 -25.11
N LYS A 120 -29.17 -13.57 -24.18
CA LYS A 120 -30.30 -13.52 -23.25
C LYS A 120 -31.65 -13.24 -23.93
N LYS A 121 -31.66 -12.57 -25.09
CA LYS A 121 -32.89 -12.31 -25.84
C LYS A 121 -33.32 -13.54 -26.64
N GLU A 122 -32.36 -14.30 -27.16
CA GLU A 122 -32.63 -15.56 -27.87
C GLU A 122 -33.14 -16.64 -26.88
N ASP A 123 -32.55 -16.73 -25.69
CA ASP A 123 -32.94 -17.70 -24.65
C ASP A 123 -34.36 -17.44 -24.08
N ASN A 124 -34.78 -16.17 -24.01
CA ASN A 124 -36.15 -15.81 -23.57
C ASN A 124 -37.16 -15.70 -24.73
N GLY A 125 -36.73 -15.92 -25.97
CA GLY A 125 -37.51 -15.59 -27.17
C GLY A 125 -38.37 -16.72 -27.72
N ASP A 126 -38.19 -17.96 -27.24
CA ASP A 126 -38.75 -19.16 -27.88
C ASP A 126 -39.75 -19.97 -27.02
N GLU A 127 -39.99 -19.56 -25.76
CA GLU A 127 -40.94 -20.27 -24.86
C GLU A 127 -42.35 -19.65 -24.78
N SER A 128 -42.72 -18.72 -25.66
CA SER A 128 -44.05 -18.08 -25.58
C SER A 128 -44.80 -18.05 -26.90
N LYS A 129 -44.95 -19.23 -27.52
CA LYS A 129 -45.97 -19.42 -28.56
C LYS A 129 -46.45 -20.86 -28.77
N GLU A 130 -46.70 -21.62 -27.71
CA GLU A 130 -47.76 -22.65 -27.77
C GLU A 130 -48.36 -22.86 -26.37
N GLY A 131 -49.67 -23.09 -26.33
CA GLY A 131 -50.59 -22.90 -25.21
C GLY A 131 -50.17 -23.49 -23.86
N ASP A 132 -50.64 -22.89 -22.77
CA ASP A 132 -51.86 -23.39 -22.13
C ASP A 132 -52.31 -22.49 -20.95
N LEU A 133 -53.62 -22.32 -20.83
CA LEU A 133 -54.31 -21.65 -19.73
C LEU A 133 -54.59 -22.69 -18.63
N SER A 134 -53.61 -22.95 -17.76
CA SER A 134 -53.88 -23.43 -16.40
C SER A 134 -52.69 -23.08 -15.51
N ALA A 135 -52.86 -22.14 -14.58
CA ALA A 135 -53.07 -22.46 -13.18
C ALA A 135 -51.99 -23.42 -12.62
N VAL A 136 -51.12 -22.90 -11.77
CA VAL A 136 -50.86 -23.40 -10.39
C VAL A 136 -49.60 -22.71 -9.86
N GLU A 137 -49.84 -21.66 -9.08
CA GLU A 137 -49.39 -21.54 -7.70
C GLU A 137 -48.28 -22.52 -7.24
N ASN A 138 -47.04 -22.05 -7.16
CA ASN A 138 -46.10 -22.27 -6.05
C ASN A 138 -44.67 -21.92 -6.48
N LYS A 139 -44.01 -21.04 -5.71
CA LYS A 139 -42.77 -21.36 -4.99
C LYS A 139 -42.05 -20.07 -4.58
N ILE A 140 -42.38 -19.67 -3.36
CA ILE A 140 -41.62 -18.79 -2.49
C ILE A 140 -40.35 -19.55 -2.04
N GLU A 141 -39.30 -18.80 -1.71
CA GLU A 141 -38.01 -19.19 -1.10
C GLU A 141 -36.99 -19.87 -2.03
N ASP A 142 -36.00 -19.10 -2.50
CA ASP A 142 -34.70 -18.97 -1.81
C ASP A 142 -33.84 -17.94 -2.54
N ARG A 143 -33.53 -16.81 -1.89
CA ARG A 143 -32.76 -15.71 -2.47
C ARG A 143 -31.57 -15.45 -1.56
N SER A 144 -30.56 -16.30 -1.70
CA SER A 144 -29.25 -16.08 -1.11
C SER A 144 -28.58 -14.84 -1.72
N GLU A 145 -28.02 -14.06 -0.82
CA GLU A 145 -27.39 -12.77 -1.07
C GLU A 145 -26.04 -12.97 -1.76
N ASP A 146 -25.94 -12.55 -3.02
CA ASP A 146 -24.64 -12.17 -3.60
C ASP A 146 -24.79 -10.82 -4.31
N VAL A 147 -24.84 -9.77 -3.49
CA VAL A 147 -24.77 -8.38 -3.93
C VAL A 147 -23.31 -8.06 -4.19
N SER A 148 -22.87 -8.31 -5.43
CA SER A 148 -21.67 -7.71 -5.98
C SER A 148 -21.83 -6.18 -5.98
N MET A 149 -21.26 -5.55 -4.95
CA MET A 149 -21.07 -4.10 -4.83
C MET A 149 -20.24 -3.61 -6.01
N THR A 150 -20.91 -3.06 -7.02
CA THR A 150 -20.25 -2.20 -8.00
C THR A 150 -19.88 -0.91 -7.29
N ALA A 151 -18.58 -0.71 -7.07
CA ALA A 151 -18.03 0.48 -6.45
C ALA A 151 -18.51 1.73 -7.21
N GLY A 152 -19.26 2.55 -6.47
CA GLY A 152 -19.82 3.81 -6.92
C GLY A 152 -18.75 4.83 -7.22
N ASP A 153 -18.89 5.37 -8.42
CA ASP A 153 -18.32 6.61 -8.94
C ASP A 153 -19.02 7.81 -8.26
N ASP A 154 -18.21 8.75 -7.81
CA ASP A 154 -18.47 10.14 -7.40
C ASP A 154 -19.93 10.63 -7.24
N THR A 155 -20.33 10.88 -5.98
CA THR A 155 -21.39 11.86 -5.68
C THR A 155 -20.86 12.93 -4.73
N ALA A 156 -20.22 13.94 -5.33
CA ALA A 156 -20.07 15.26 -4.72
C ALA A 156 -21.45 15.94 -4.69
N THR A 157 -22.00 16.12 -3.50
CA THR A 157 -23.16 16.96 -3.21
C THR A 157 -22.78 18.44 -3.34
N GLY A 158 -22.78 18.94 -4.57
CA GLY A 158 -22.77 20.37 -4.87
C GLY A 158 -24.19 20.84 -5.22
N ALA A 159 -24.80 21.64 -4.34
CA ALA A 159 -26.08 22.30 -4.57
C ALA A 159 -25.99 23.26 -5.77
N GLY A 160 -26.41 22.78 -6.94
CA GLY A 160 -26.50 23.55 -8.18
C GLY A 160 -27.90 24.10 -8.42
N THR A 161 -28.07 25.38 -8.15
CA THR A 161 -29.22 26.23 -8.49
C THR A 161 -29.62 26.06 -9.96
N LYS A 162 -30.87 25.65 -10.21
CA LYS A 162 -31.49 25.66 -11.54
C LYS A 162 -31.52 27.09 -12.10
N ARG A 163 -30.53 27.47 -12.92
CA ARG A 163 -30.64 28.62 -13.83
C ARG A 163 -31.31 28.17 -15.12
N LYS A 164 -32.59 28.54 -15.23
CA LYS A 164 -33.39 28.55 -16.46
C LYS A 164 -32.79 29.63 -17.37
N SER A 165 -31.95 29.25 -18.33
CA SER A 165 -31.52 30.17 -19.38
C SER A 165 -32.45 30.02 -20.58
N THR A 166 -33.25 31.06 -20.76
CA THR A 166 -34.02 31.35 -21.97
C THR A 166 -33.11 32.11 -22.92
N THR A 167 -32.83 31.56 -24.09
CA THR A 167 -32.34 32.34 -25.24
C THR A 167 -33.25 32.11 -26.45
N PRO A 168 -33.40 33.13 -27.31
CA PRO A 168 -34.51 33.22 -28.21
C PRO A 168 -34.23 32.55 -29.57
N SER A 169 -35.34 32.04 -30.11
CA SER A 169 -35.63 31.79 -31.52
C SER A 169 -34.72 32.54 -32.51
N SER A 170 -33.96 31.75 -33.29
CA SER A 170 -33.62 32.13 -34.67
C SER A 170 -34.00 30.96 -35.58
N LYS A 171 -34.82 31.29 -36.58
CA LYS A 171 -35.24 30.42 -37.68
C LYS A 171 -34.00 29.92 -38.41
N ALA A 172 -33.81 28.61 -38.47
CA ALA A 172 -32.91 27.97 -39.42
C ALA A 172 -33.56 26.67 -39.95
N GLU A 173 -33.31 26.45 -41.23
CA GLU A 173 -33.95 25.56 -42.20
C GLU A 173 -34.00 24.05 -41.84
N PRO A 174 -34.90 23.29 -42.49
CA PRO A 174 -35.01 21.84 -42.28
C PRO A 174 -33.81 21.12 -42.91
N ILE A 175 -32.81 20.79 -42.09
CA ILE A 175 -31.73 19.89 -42.50
C ILE A 175 -32.31 18.49 -42.72
N ALA A 176 -32.27 18.05 -43.97
CA ALA A 176 -32.69 16.74 -44.43
C ALA A 176 -32.05 15.61 -43.61
N LYS A 177 -32.87 14.61 -43.27
CA LYS A 177 -32.45 13.31 -42.72
C LYS A 177 -31.42 12.68 -43.66
N LYS A 178 -30.14 12.90 -43.39
CA LYS A 178 -29.04 12.20 -44.05
C LYS A 178 -29.13 10.73 -43.60
N GLN A 179 -29.66 9.89 -44.49
CA GLN A 179 -29.59 8.43 -44.37
C GLN A 179 -28.13 8.07 -44.06
N ARG A 180 -27.92 7.54 -42.86
CA ARG A 180 -26.66 6.95 -42.44
C ARG A 180 -26.47 5.68 -43.25
N THR A 181 -25.88 5.82 -44.43
CA THR A 181 -25.44 4.71 -45.27
C THR A 181 -24.51 3.81 -44.44
N GLU A 182 -25.02 2.63 -44.10
CA GLU A 182 -24.31 1.50 -43.52
C GLU A 182 -23.44 0.84 -44.62
N ASN A 183 -22.55 1.60 -45.25
CA ASN A 183 -21.63 1.07 -46.25
C ASN A 183 -20.19 1.22 -45.74
N GLY A 184 -19.59 0.07 -45.41
CA GLY A 184 -18.18 -0.01 -45.03
C GLY A 184 -17.91 -1.07 -43.97
N SER A 185 -18.33 -2.30 -44.21
CA SER A 185 -17.83 -3.50 -43.53
C SER A 185 -16.38 -3.78 -43.97
N ASN A 186 -15.49 -2.79 -43.80
CA ASN A 186 -14.07 -3.01 -43.98
C ASN A 186 -13.58 -3.62 -42.67
N GLU A 187 -13.29 -4.91 -42.76
CA GLU A 187 -12.89 -5.85 -41.72
C GLU A 187 -11.51 -5.48 -41.13
N ASN A 188 -11.40 -4.29 -40.55
CA ASN A 188 -10.32 -3.94 -39.65
C ASN A 188 -10.56 -4.71 -38.35
N THR A 189 -10.26 -6.01 -38.39
CA THR A 189 -9.94 -6.79 -37.20
C THR A 189 -8.87 -5.99 -36.46
N THR A 190 -9.29 -5.27 -35.42
CA THR A 190 -8.43 -4.37 -34.66
C THR A 190 -7.40 -5.24 -33.95
N LYS A 191 -6.28 -5.51 -34.63
CA LYS A 191 -5.16 -6.28 -34.11
C LYS A 191 -4.78 -5.67 -32.77
N ARG A 192 -4.69 -6.52 -31.73
CA ARG A 192 -4.25 -6.08 -30.41
C ARG A 192 -2.89 -5.40 -30.58
N PRO A 193 -2.66 -4.22 -29.98
CA PRO A 193 -1.39 -3.54 -30.12
C PRO A 193 -0.27 -4.46 -29.59
N VAL A 194 0.84 -4.52 -30.32
CA VAL A 194 2.01 -5.32 -29.93
C VAL A 194 2.68 -4.63 -28.73
N LYS A 195 3.04 -5.42 -27.73
CA LYS A 195 3.71 -4.91 -26.52
C LYS A 195 5.12 -4.43 -26.89
N PRO A 196 5.49 -3.17 -26.62
CA PRO A 196 6.86 -2.70 -26.85
C PRO A 196 7.84 -3.40 -25.90
N GLU A 197 9.04 -3.72 -26.39
CA GLU A 197 10.08 -4.42 -25.63
C GLU A 197 10.54 -3.62 -24.40
N SER A 198 10.62 -2.28 -24.52
CA SER A 198 10.92 -1.36 -23.42
C SER A 198 10.01 -1.54 -22.20
N LEU A 199 8.74 -1.94 -22.40
CA LEU A 199 7.80 -2.19 -21.30
C LEU A 199 8.16 -3.44 -20.47
N SER A 200 9.02 -4.33 -20.96
CA SER A 200 9.53 -5.47 -20.17
C SER A 200 10.60 -5.06 -19.14
N HIS A 201 11.22 -3.91 -19.36
CA HIS A 201 12.26 -3.32 -18.51
C HIS A 201 11.72 -2.30 -17.51
N LEU A 202 10.42 -1.98 -17.56
CA LEU A 202 9.75 -1.03 -16.69
C LEU A 202 8.70 -1.72 -15.82
N VAL A 203 8.57 -1.27 -14.58
CA VAL A 203 7.57 -1.76 -13.62
C VAL A 203 6.68 -0.59 -13.22
N LEU A 204 5.40 -0.66 -13.59
CA LEU A 204 4.45 0.46 -13.43
C LEU A 204 3.49 0.19 -12.26
N GLY A 205 3.50 1.08 -11.27
CA GLY A 205 2.58 1.05 -10.14
C GLY A 205 3.18 0.49 -8.84
N ILE A 206 2.59 0.89 -7.70
CA ILE A 206 3.10 0.59 -6.36
C ILE A 206 3.18 -0.92 -6.11
N ASN A 207 2.08 -1.64 -6.35
CA ASN A 207 2.00 -3.08 -6.05
C ASN A 207 2.99 -3.90 -6.86
N GLU A 208 3.16 -3.58 -8.14
CA GLU A 208 4.09 -4.32 -9.00
C GLU A 208 5.55 -4.03 -8.63
N VAL A 209 5.87 -2.79 -8.23
CA VAL A 209 7.19 -2.46 -7.69
C VAL A 209 7.46 -3.19 -6.38
N ILE A 210 6.49 -3.24 -5.46
CA ILE A 210 6.64 -3.95 -4.18
C ILE A 210 6.82 -5.46 -4.43
N LYS A 211 5.97 -6.09 -5.24
CA LYS A 211 6.11 -7.51 -5.61
C LYS A 211 7.47 -7.80 -6.24
N SER A 212 7.96 -6.91 -7.10
CA SER A 212 9.26 -7.06 -7.74
C SER A 212 10.41 -6.91 -6.74
N LEU A 213 10.29 -6.03 -5.74
CA LEU A 213 11.25 -5.93 -4.63
C LEU A 213 11.19 -7.16 -3.71
N GLU A 214 10.01 -7.64 -3.36
CA GLU A 214 9.82 -8.85 -2.53
C GLU A 214 10.45 -10.07 -3.20
N SER A 215 10.17 -10.28 -4.49
CA SER A 215 10.79 -11.35 -5.27
C SER A 215 12.32 -11.24 -5.29
N GLN A 216 12.88 -10.04 -5.46
CA GLN A 216 14.34 -9.81 -5.41
C GLN A 216 14.93 -10.06 -4.01
N ILE A 217 14.20 -9.69 -2.95
CA ILE A 217 14.58 -9.93 -1.56
C ILE A 217 14.59 -11.43 -1.26
N ASP A 218 13.59 -12.18 -1.72
CA ASP A 218 13.52 -13.61 -1.46
C ASP A 218 14.57 -14.39 -2.26
N GLU A 219 14.83 -13.98 -3.49
CA GLU A 219 15.89 -14.54 -4.31
C GLU A 219 17.28 -14.33 -3.67
N ILE A 220 17.57 -13.12 -3.16
CA ILE A 220 18.87 -12.86 -2.51
C ILE A 220 18.98 -13.57 -1.16
N LYS A 221 17.89 -13.73 -0.40
CA LYS A 221 17.88 -14.53 0.83
C LYS A 221 18.17 -15.99 0.53
N LEU A 222 17.52 -16.56 -0.49
CA LEU A 222 17.78 -17.92 -0.94
C LEU A 222 19.25 -18.08 -1.33
N ARG A 223 19.81 -17.09 -2.03
CA ARG A 223 21.23 -17.11 -2.42
C ARG A 223 22.17 -17.05 -1.22
N LEU A 224 21.89 -16.19 -0.25
CA LEU A 224 22.65 -16.12 1.01
C LEU A 224 22.61 -17.44 1.78
N LEU A 225 21.46 -18.12 1.81
CA LEU A 225 21.32 -19.44 2.41
C LEU A 225 22.20 -20.48 1.71
N VAL A 226 22.15 -20.54 0.37
CA VAL A 226 23.00 -21.43 -0.43
C VAL A 226 24.49 -21.16 -0.19
N MET A 227 24.89 -19.89 -0.10
CA MET A 227 26.27 -19.52 0.22
C MET A 227 26.69 -19.93 1.64
N ALA A 228 25.79 -19.84 2.61
CA ALA A 228 26.05 -20.27 3.97
C ALA A 228 26.23 -21.79 4.05
N ASP A 229 25.39 -22.56 3.35
CA ASP A 229 25.48 -24.02 3.28
C ASP A 229 26.79 -24.47 2.59
N ALA A 230 27.18 -23.81 1.51
CA ALA A 230 28.44 -24.07 0.81
C ALA A 230 29.68 -23.78 1.68
N LEU A 231 29.55 -22.89 2.67
CA LEU A 231 30.62 -22.56 3.63
C LEU A 231 30.63 -23.46 4.86
N ALA A 232 29.55 -24.21 5.12
CA ALA A 232 29.51 -25.15 6.21
C ALA A 232 30.58 -26.23 5.96
N PRO A 233 31.47 -26.51 6.95
CA PRO A 233 32.50 -27.51 6.77
C PRO A 233 31.82 -28.85 6.50
N ASN A 234 31.96 -29.37 5.27
CA ASN A 234 31.43 -30.67 4.89
C ASN A 234 32.01 -31.72 5.86
N PRO A 235 31.19 -32.34 6.73
CA PRO A 235 31.70 -33.19 7.80
C PRO A 235 32.25 -34.54 7.30
N VAL A 236 32.31 -34.78 5.99
CA VAL A 236 32.39 -36.13 5.43
C VAL A 236 33.78 -36.52 4.90
N THR A 237 34.71 -35.58 4.67
CA THR A 237 35.91 -35.91 3.87
C THR A 237 37.25 -35.98 4.59
N ASN A 238 37.33 -35.76 5.91
CA ASN A 238 38.55 -36.06 6.67
C ASN A 238 38.39 -37.39 7.40
N GLY A 239 38.66 -38.46 6.67
CA GLY A 239 38.52 -39.82 7.15
C GLY A 239 39.46 -40.17 8.31
N HIS A 240 38.92 -40.93 9.27
CA HIS A 240 39.54 -42.22 9.56
C HIS A 240 38.44 -43.20 9.97
N ALA A 241 38.32 -44.25 9.16
CA ALA A 241 37.46 -45.39 9.42
C ALA A 241 37.96 -46.13 10.67
N THR A 242 37.42 -45.80 11.84
CA THR A 242 37.24 -46.80 12.89
C THR A 242 35.79 -47.23 12.87
N ARG A 243 35.55 -48.33 12.15
CA ARG A 243 34.32 -49.11 12.15
C ARG A 243 33.93 -49.44 13.60
N SER A 244 33.00 -48.70 14.20
CA SER A 244 32.14 -49.27 15.25
C SER A 244 30.78 -49.51 14.64
N ALA A 245 30.55 -50.76 14.25
CA ALA A 245 29.27 -51.24 13.77
C ALA A 245 28.21 -51.07 14.87
N GLY A 246 27.04 -50.58 14.48
CA GLY A 246 25.84 -50.66 15.32
C GLY A 246 25.32 -49.32 15.80
N HIS A 247 24.95 -48.43 14.88
CA HIS A 247 23.65 -47.76 14.92
C HIS A 247 23.42 -47.03 13.59
N PRO A 248 22.30 -47.28 12.88
CA PRO A 248 21.90 -46.46 11.75
C PRO A 248 21.41 -45.11 12.30
N ALA A 249 22.35 -44.22 12.57
CA ALA A 249 22.05 -42.82 12.84
C ALA A 249 21.56 -42.20 11.53
N VAL A 250 20.24 -42.10 11.41
CA VAL A 250 19.54 -41.31 10.41
C VAL A 250 20.24 -39.96 10.34
N ALA A 251 20.97 -39.73 9.26
CA ALA A 251 21.67 -38.49 8.98
C ALA A 251 20.62 -37.38 8.85
N ALA A 252 20.33 -36.74 9.97
CA ALA A 252 19.58 -35.51 10.04
C ALA A 252 20.42 -34.46 9.30
N ASN A 253 20.14 -34.27 8.02
CA ASN A 253 20.55 -33.10 7.27
C ASN A 253 20.10 -31.88 8.10
N GLY A 254 21.06 -31.24 8.77
CA GLY A 254 20.86 -30.12 9.69
C GLY A 254 20.47 -28.83 8.98
N LEU A 255 19.50 -28.88 8.06
CA LEU A 255 18.85 -27.72 7.48
C LEU A 255 17.77 -27.23 8.45
N LEU A 256 18.20 -26.57 9.52
CA LEU A 256 17.36 -25.94 10.56
C LEU A 256 16.40 -26.92 11.28
N PRO A 257 16.02 -26.67 12.54
CA PRO A 257 14.85 -27.32 13.12
C PRO A 257 13.62 -26.71 12.44
N THR A 258 13.29 -27.17 11.22
CA THR A 258 11.92 -27.00 10.70
C THR A 258 10.99 -27.66 11.70
N ALA A 259 9.96 -26.92 12.12
CA ALA A 259 8.93 -27.38 13.04
C ALA A 259 8.55 -28.86 12.79
N PRO A 260 8.28 -29.65 13.84
CA PRO A 260 7.97 -31.07 13.70
C PRO A 260 6.89 -31.26 12.64
N LEU A 261 7.22 -32.01 11.58
CA LEU A 261 6.24 -32.42 10.59
C LEU A 261 5.08 -33.10 11.32
N SER A 262 3.90 -32.50 11.21
CA SER A 262 2.67 -33.15 11.66
C SER A 262 2.51 -34.43 10.84
N PRO A 263 2.23 -35.59 11.47
CA PRO A 263 2.04 -36.84 10.75
C PRO A 263 0.77 -36.74 9.92
N ASN A 264 0.90 -36.39 8.64
CA ASN A 264 -0.24 -36.33 7.74
C ASN A 264 -0.46 -37.72 7.13
N THR A 265 -1.67 -38.20 7.36
CA THR A 265 -2.27 -39.47 6.98
C THR A 265 -2.17 -39.79 5.48
N SER A 266 -1.79 -41.05 5.22
CA SER A 266 -2.36 -41.99 4.23
C SER A 266 -2.73 -41.46 2.83
N PRO A 267 -2.09 -41.94 1.75
CA PRO A 267 -2.54 -41.69 0.38
C PRO A 267 -3.74 -42.58 0.03
N GLU A 268 -4.92 -41.97 -0.16
CA GLU A 268 -5.99 -42.59 -0.95
C GLU A 268 -5.79 -42.28 -2.45
N PRO A 269 -6.01 -43.25 -3.35
CA PRO A 269 -5.92 -43.05 -4.79
C PRO A 269 -7.15 -42.29 -5.31
N ILE A 270 -6.94 -41.04 -5.74
CA ILE A 270 -7.94 -40.25 -6.47
C ILE A 270 -7.96 -40.70 -7.94
N THR A 271 -9.02 -41.38 -8.33
CA THR A 271 -9.43 -41.60 -9.72
C THR A 271 -9.86 -40.27 -10.34
N VAL A 272 -9.00 -39.72 -11.20
CA VAL A 272 -9.31 -38.54 -12.01
C VAL A 272 -10.16 -38.98 -13.22
N ASN A 273 -11.46 -38.71 -13.16
CA ASN A 273 -12.32 -38.69 -14.33
C ASN A 273 -11.98 -37.46 -15.18
N GLN A 274 -11.42 -37.71 -16.37
CA GLN A 274 -11.31 -36.76 -17.47
C GLN A 274 -12.68 -36.57 -18.10
N ASP A 275 -13.28 -35.40 -17.90
CA ASP A 275 -14.25 -34.88 -18.87
C ASP A 275 -13.62 -33.74 -19.65
N GLN A 276 -13.56 -33.98 -20.95
CA GLN A 276 -12.99 -33.14 -21.98
C GLN A 276 -13.95 -31.99 -22.30
N HIS A 277 -13.50 -30.75 -22.14
CA HIS A 277 -14.00 -29.65 -22.96
C HIS A 277 -12.83 -28.81 -23.50
N HIS A 278 -12.61 -28.99 -24.79
CA HIS A 278 -11.76 -28.19 -25.67
C HIS A 278 -12.05 -26.69 -25.55
N THR A 279 -11.02 -25.90 -25.24
CA THR A 279 -10.76 -24.60 -25.90
C THR A 279 -9.25 -24.33 -25.98
N THR A 280 -8.70 -24.66 -27.16
CA THR A 280 -7.57 -23.99 -27.84
C THR A 280 -6.37 -23.49 -26.99
N THR A 281 -5.43 -24.41 -26.78
CA THR A 281 -4.01 -24.30 -27.16
C THR A 281 -3.50 -22.90 -27.57
N SER A 282 -2.88 -22.21 -26.61
CA SER A 282 -1.66 -21.46 -26.90
C SER A 282 -0.64 -21.85 -25.82
N ASP A 283 0.19 -22.83 -26.16
CA ASP A 283 1.34 -23.29 -25.38
C ASP A 283 2.25 -22.11 -25.08
N THR A 284 1.98 -21.45 -23.96
CA THR A 284 2.85 -20.46 -23.37
C THR A 284 3.66 -21.24 -22.36
N SER A 285 4.73 -21.89 -22.83
CA SER A 285 5.80 -22.36 -21.95
C SER A 285 6.30 -21.13 -21.20
N ASN A 286 5.75 -20.94 -20.01
CA ASN A 286 6.11 -19.92 -19.04
C ASN A 286 7.50 -20.30 -18.49
N THR A 287 8.50 -20.31 -19.36
CA THR A 287 9.88 -20.14 -18.95
C THR A 287 9.91 -18.75 -18.35
N SER A 288 9.77 -18.69 -17.02
CA SER A 288 9.85 -17.46 -16.26
C SER A 288 11.27 -16.93 -16.43
N SER A 289 11.51 -16.21 -17.53
CA SER A 289 12.76 -15.52 -17.78
C SER A 289 13.00 -14.67 -16.55
N SER A 290 14.01 -15.03 -15.78
CA SER A 290 14.36 -14.37 -14.53
C SER A 290 14.45 -12.88 -14.81
N SER A 291 13.48 -12.15 -14.30
CA SER A 291 13.30 -10.77 -14.69
C SER A 291 14.42 -9.98 -14.04
N SER A 292 15.23 -9.27 -14.83
CA SER A 292 16.37 -8.50 -14.32
C SER A 292 15.97 -7.60 -13.12
N PRO A 293 16.86 -7.43 -12.13
CA PRO A 293 16.55 -6.71 -10.90
C PRO A 293 16.22 -5.22 -11.16
N LEU A 294 15.56 -4.60 -10.17
CA LEU A 294 15.29 -3.17 -10.19
C LEU A 294 16.57 -2.41 -9.88
N SER A 295 16.82 -1.31 -10.60
CA SER A 295 17.95 -0.41 -10.35
C SER A 295 17.49 0.92 -9.74
N PHE A 296 16.42 1.50 -10.31
CA PHE A 296 15.85 2.75 -9.85
C PHE A 296 14.35 2.62 -9.58
N ILE A 297 13.87 3.31 -8.55
CA ILE A 297 12.45 3.46 -8.24
C ILE A 297 12.15 4.94 -8.10
N VAL A 298 11.32 5.47 -8.99
CA VAL A 298 10.94 6.88 -9.04
C VAL A 298 9.53 7.05 -8.46
N VAL A 299 9.39 7.97 -7.51
CA VAL A 299 8.14 8.20 -6.77
C VAL A 299 7.78 9.71 -6.74
N PRO A 300 6.65 10.16 -7.30
CA PRO A 300 6.16 11.54 -7.16
C PRO A 300 5.53 11.78 -5.78
N LEU A 301 6.38 11.89 -4.75
CA LEU A 301 6.02 11.81 -3.32
C LEU A 301 4.96 12.85 -2.89
N LEU A 302 5.00 14.07 -3.45
CA LEU A 302 4.09 15.15 -3.05
C LEU A 302 2.72 15.09 -3.76
N SER A 303 2.61 14.37 -4.88
CA SER A 303 1.34 14.25 -5.60
C SER A 303 0.42 13.15 -5.06
N ILE A 304 0.97 12.17 -4.34
CA ILE A 304 0.23 10.97 -3.95
C ILE A 304 -0.56 11.23 -2.66
N ASN A 305 -1.88 11.09 -2.73
CA ASN A 305 -2.78 11.18 -1.59
C ASN A 305 -3.56 9.86 -1.41
N PRO A 306 -3.43 9.14 -0.29
CA PRO A 306 -2.57 9.44 0.87
C PRO A 306 -1.11 8.97 0.67
N GLN A 307 -0.15 9.73 1.23
CA GLN A 307 1.28 9.40 1.18
C GLN A 307 1.64 8.08 1.90
N SER A 308 0.76 7.58 2.77
CA SER A 308 0.94 6.29 3.46
C SER A 308 1.07 5.10 2.49
N LEU A 309 0.55 5.22 1.26
CA LEU A 309 0.64 4.17 0.25
C LEU A 309 2.07 3.93 -0.25
N VAL A 310 2.91 4.96 -0.28
CA VAL A 310 4.30 4.87 -0.76
C VAL A 310 5.32 4.81 0.35
N TYR A 311 4.93 5.09 1.59
CA TYR A 311 5.81 5.12 2.76
C TYR A 311 6.61 3.81 2.99
N PRO A 312 6.12 2.61 2.67
CA PRO A 312 6.91 1.38 2.82
C PRO A 312 8.08 1.24 1.83
N ILE A 313 8.05 1.93 0.67
CA ILE A 313 9.00 1.71 -0.42
C ILE A 313 10.47 1.88 0.02
N PRO A 314 10.86 2.97 0.72
CA PRO A 314 12.23 3.11 1.23
C PRO A 314 12.66 1.97 2.15
N SER A 315 11.75 1.45 2.98
CA SER A 315 12.04 0.35 3.90
C SER A 315 12.32 -0.97 3.17
N TYR A 316 11.56 -1.28 2.12
CA TYR A 316 11.83 -2.44 1.26
C TYR A 316 13.17 -2.30 0.54
N CYS A 317 13.45 -1.12 -0.01
CA CYS A 317 14.73 -0.84 -0.67
C CYS A 317 15.91 -0.95 0.31
N ALA A 318 15.77 -0.41 1.52
CA ALA A 318 16.78 -0.53 2.56
C ALA A 318 17.04 -1.98 2.98
N THR A 319 15.99 -2.80 3.01
CA THR A 319 16.10 -4.24 3.30
C THR A 319 16.85 -4.96 2.19
N TYR A 320 16.47 -4.73 0.93
CA TYR A 320 17.16 -5.28 -0.22
C TYR A 320 18.64 -4.85 -0.24
N ASN A 321 18.93 -3.55 -0.09
CA ASN A 321 20.30 -3.01 -0.12
C ASN A 321 21.17 -3.58 1.01
N ALA A 322 20.61 -3.80 2.20
CA ALA A 322 21.31 -4.46 3.29
C ALA A 322 21.69 -5.91 2.93
N LEU A 323 20.78 -6.66 2.29
CA LEU A 323 21.04 -8.03 1.82
C LEU A 323 22.06 -8.04 0.67
N VAL A 324 22.04 -7.05 -0.23
CA VAL A 324 23.04 -6.89 -1.30
C VAL A 324 24.43 -6.69 -0.71
N TYR A 325 24.56 -5.82 0.29
CA TYR A 325 25.82 -5.63 0.98
C TYR A 325 26.30 -6.93 1.66
N GLN A 326 25.40 -7.66 2.32
CA GLN A 326 25.72 -8.95 2.95
C GLN A 326 26.17 -9.98 1.91
N HIS A 327 25.44 -10.10 0.80
CA HIS A 327 25.78 -10.99 -0.30
C HIS A 327 27.18 -10.68 -0.84
N ALA A 328 27.51 -9.40 -1.04
CA ALA A 328 28.84 -8.99 -1.49
C ALA A 328 29.97 -9.36 -0.50
N GLN A 329 29.72 -9.31 0.82
CA GLN A 329 30.72 -9.73 1.82
C GLN A 329 30.86 -11.26 1.88
N PHE A 330 29.74 -11.99 1.87
CA PHE A 330 29.75 -13.46 1.80
C PHE A 330 30.42 -13.94 0.52
N ALA A 331 30.22 -13.26 -0.60
CA ALA A 331 30.83 -13.61 -1.88
C ALA A 331 32.36 -13.54 -1.80
N LYS A 332 32.92 -12.56 -1.08
CA LYS A 332 34.37 -12.50 -0.83
C LYS A 332 34.87 -13.70 -0.03
N ILE A 333 34.13 -14.13 0.99
CA ILE A 333 34.48 -15.29 1.83
C ILE A 333 34.36 -16.60 1.05
N VAL A 334 33.30 -16.75 0.26
CA VAL A 334 33.11 -17.90 -0.64
C VAL A 334 34.26 -17.98 -1.63
N LYS A 335 34.64 -16.87 -2.25
CA LYS A 335 35.76 -16.81 -3.20
C LYS A 335 37.11 -17.22 -2.60
N THR A 336 37.33 -17.04 -1.29
CA THR A 336 38.58 -17.47 -0.64
C THR A 336 38.57 -18.92 -0.19
N ARG A 337 37.40 -19.56 -0.11
CA ARG A 337 37.24 -20.93 0.43
C ARG A 337 36.84 -21.98 -0.61
N LEU A 338 36.14 -21.57 -1.67
CA LEU A 338 35.66 -22.45 -2.73
C LEU A 338 36.45 -22.29 -4.02
N LYS A 339 36.42 -23.33 -4.86
CA LYS A 339 37.10 -23.34 -6.17
C LYS A 339 36.39 -22.43 -7.16
N ALA A 340 37.14 -21.85 -8.09
CA ALA A 340 36.60 -20.90 -9.08
C ALA A 340 35.46 -21.48 -9.94
N SER A 341 35.47 -22.78 -10.19
CA SER A 341 34.41 -23.48 -10.94
C SER A 341 33.05 -23.48 -10.22
N GLU A 342 33.04 -23.37 -8.89
CA GLU A 342 31.83 -23.44 -8.06
C GLU A 342 31.26 -22.04 -7.76
N TRP A 343 31.98 -20.97 -8.13
CA TRP A 343 31.57 -19.60 -7.79
C TRP A 343 30.29 -19.19 -8.49
N GLU A 344 30.11 -19.53 -9.76
CA GLU A 344 28.90 -19.15 -10.52
C GLU A 344 27.67 -19.86 -9.95
N ASP A 345 27.80 -21.14 -9.59
CA ASP A 345 26.74 -21.97 -9.02
C ASP A 345 26.33 -21.55 -7.62
N VAL A 346 27.23 -21.02 -6.80
CA VAL A 346 26.97 -20.61 -5.40
C VAL A 346 26.69 -19.12 -5.25
N ILE A 347 27.44 -18.24 -5.93
CA ILE A 347 27.31 -16.77 -5.79
C ILE A 347 26.26 -16.23 -6.76
N GLY A 348 26.29 -16.71 -8.01
CA GLY A 348 25.41 -16.29 -9.10
C GLY A 348 26.21 -15.59 -10.18
N LYS A 349 25.68 -15.60 -11.41
CA LYS A 349 26.32 -14.98 -12.57
C LYS A 349 26.32 -13.46 -12.52
N GLU A 350 25.27 -12.86 -11.95
CA GLU A 350 25.07 -11.41 -11.96
C GLU A 350 25.50 -10.76 -10.64
N GLU A 351 26.30 -9.70 -10.75
CA GLU A 351 26.55 -8.79 -9.63
C GLU A 351 25.27 -8.02 -9.33
N ARG A 352 24.76 -8.17 -8.11
CA ARG A 352 23.53 -7.49 -7.69
C ARG A 352 23.86 -6.04 -7.34
N GLU A 353 23.17 -5.11 -7.99
CA GLU A 353 23.29 -3.68 -7.69
C GLU A 353 22.31 -3.25 -6.60
N GLU A 354 22.68 -2.23 -5.82
CA GLU A 354 21.76 -1.59 -4.87
C GLU A 354 20.64 -0.83 -5.61
N VAL A 355 19.41 -0.94 -5.11
CA VAL A 355 18.24 -0.19 -5.59
C VAL A 355 18.27 1.24 -5.05
N ARG A 356 18.08 2.22 -5.93
CA ARG A 356 18.01 3.65 -5.57
C ARG A 356 16.57 4.16 -5.67
N VAL A 357 16.14 4.88 -4.64
CA VAL A 357 14.82 5.53 -4.60
C VAL A 357 14.97 7.01 -4.92
N VAL A 358 14.20 7.49 -5.90
CA VAL A 358 14.23 8.86 -6.40
C VAL A 358 12.89 9.53 -6.07
N PRO A 359 12.77 10.24 -4.94
CA PRO A 359 11.60 11.04 -4.67
C PRO A 359 11.60 12.28 -5.56
N LEU A 360 10.51 12.44 -6.30
CA LEU A 360 10.20 13.64 -7.06
C LEU A 360 9.09 14.42 -6.34
N GLY A 361 8.98 15.71 -6.65
CA GLY A 361 7.93 16.60 -6.13
C GLY A 361 6.55 16.34 -6.73
N GLU A 362 5.83 17.41 -7.03
CA GLU A 362 4.46 17.36 -7.56
C GLU A 362 4.40 17.06 -9.07
N VAL A 363 4.90 15.90 -9.50
CA VAL A 363 5.07 15.55 -10.92
C VAL A 363 4.31 14.29 -11.35
N GLU A 364 3.33 13.81 -10.57
CA GLU A 364 2.53 12.61 -10.92
C GLU A 364 1.86 12.75 -12.29
N LYS A 365 1.29 13.91 -12.58
CA LYS A 365 0.55 14.13 -13.84
C LYS A 365 1.47 14.02 -15.05
N ASP A 366 2.65 14.62 -14.98
CA ASP A 366 3.64 14.60 -16.06
C ASP A 366 4.16 13.18 -16.28
N MET A 367 4.50 12.46 -15.21
CA MET A 367 4.90 11.05 -15.28
C MET A 367 3.78 10.16 -15.83
N ALA A 368 2.53 10.37 -15.41
CA ALA A 368 1.39 9.61 -15.90
C ALA A 368 1.15 9.86 -17.40
N GLN A 369 1.30 11.11 -17.85
CA GLN A 369 1.20 11.49 -19.25
C GLN A 369 2.30 10.83 -20.10
N LEU A 370 3.55 10.79 -19.62
CA LEU A 370 4.67 10.14 -20.32
C LEU A 370 4.41 8.65 -20.58
N VAL A 371 3.74 7.96 -19.66
CA VAL A 371 3.43 6.52 -19.79
C VAL A 371 2.05 6.27 -20.43
N GLY A 372 1.26 7.32 -20.70
CA GLY A 372 -0.10 7.18 -21.23
C GLY A 372 -1.10 6.60 -20.23
N LEU A 373 -0.86 6.79 -18.94
CA LEU A 373 -1.74 6.37 -17.85
C LEU A 373 -2.49 7.56 -17.27
N ARG A 374 -3.65 7.31 -16.62
CA ARG A 374 -4.40 8.37 -15.92
C ARG A 374 -3.67 8.87 -14.67
N ARG A 375 -2.99 7.96 -13.98
CA ARG A 375 -2.26 8.19 -12.73
C ARG A 375 -1.07 7.25 -12.68
N LEU A 376 0.05 7.70 -12.14
CA LEU A 376 1.25 6.88 -11.95
C LEU A 376 1.92 7.25 -10.63
N ALA A 377 1.78 6.38 -9.64
CA ALA A 377 2.28 6.62 -8.29
C ALA A 377 3.70 6.08 -8.05
N CYS A 378 4.19 5.16 -8.90
CA CYS A 378 5.52 4.58 -8.77
C CYS A 378 5.98 4.03 -10.11
N LEU A 379 7.25 4.26 -10.46
CA LEU A 379 7.90 3.74 -11.66
C LEU A 379 9.20 3.05 -11.26
N GLY A 380 9.30 1.74 -11.48
CA GLY A 380 10.53 0.98 -11.36
C GLY A 380 11.23 0.85 -12.72
N VAL A 381 12.55 1.05 -12.74
CA VAL A 381 13.42 0.85 -13.91
C VAL A 381 14.38 -0.28 -13.59
N ARG A 382 14.42 -1.29 -14.47
CA ARG A 382 15.28 -2.47 -14.32
C ARG A 382 16.68 -2.22 -14.85
N THR A 383 17.65 -3.00 -14.38
CA THR A 383 19.05 -2.94 -14.83
C THR A 383 19.23 -3.27 -16.31
N SER A 384 18.32 -4.05 -16.89
CA SER A 384 18.33 -4.43 -18.31
C SER A 384 17.83 -3.34 -19.27
N HIS A 385 17.33 -2.21 -18.76
CA HIS A 385 16.85 -1.12 -19.61
C HIS A 385 18.02 -0.48 -20.38
N PRO A 386 17.94 -0.30 -21.72
CA PRO A 386 19.05 0.23 -22.52
C PRO A 386 19.53 1.61 -22.05
N ASP A 387 18.59 2.50 -21.71
CA ASP A 387 18.88 3.87 -21.29
C ASP A 387 19.06 4.05 -19.77
N VAL A 388 19.23 2.97 -19.01
CA VAL A 388 19.43 3.07 -17.54
C VAL A 388 20.69 3.87 -17.19
N GLU A 389 21.68 3.88 -18.09
CA GLU A 389 22.93 4.63 -17.92
C GLU A 389 22.72 6.14 -17.83
N VAL A 390 21.68 6.68 -18.45
CA VAL A 390 21.34 8.12 -18.34
C VAL A 390 21.03 8.46 -16.88
N LEU A 391 20.23 7.61 -16.22
CA LEU A 391 19.91 7.77 -14.79
C LEU A 391 21.14 7.51 -13.91
N ARG A 392 22.00 6.54 -14.25
CA ARG A 392 23.24 6.27 -13.50
C ARG A 392 24.22 7.43 -13.53
N LYS A 393 24.37 8.09 -14.69
CA LYS A 393 25.22 9.28 -14.87
C LYS A 393 24.65 10.49 -14.12
N LEU A 394 23.33 10.70 -14.19
CA LEU A 394 22.67 11.84 -13.55
C LEU A 394 22.62 11.70 -12.02
N LEU A 395 22.41 10.48 -11.53
CA LEU A 395 22.27 10.17 -10.10
C LEU A 395 23.38 9.21 -9.65
N PRO A 396 24.65 9.63 -9.62
CA PRO A 396 25.73 8.78 -9.16
C PRO A 396 25.55 8.40 -7.68
N LYS A 397 26.22 7.32 -7.24
CA LYS A 397 26.16 6.81 -5.85
C LYS A 397 26.57 7.85 -4.81
N SER A 398 27.37 8.84 -5.21
CA SER A 398 27.81 9.97 -4.38
C SER A 398 26.71 10.98 -4.10
N VAL A 399 25.77 11.17 -5.04
CA VAL A 399 24.69 12.16 -4.95
C VAL A 399 23.44 11.55 -4.34
N LEU A 400 23.08 10.35 -4.79
CA LEU A 400 21.93 9.63 -4.29
C LEU A 400 22.39 8.37 -3.55
N HIS A 401 22.52 8.51 -2.24
CA HIS A 401 22.79 7.36 -1.39
C HIS A 401 21.59 6.41 -1.40
N PRO A 402 21.82 5.11 -1.66
CA PRO A 402 20.76 4.11 -1.55
C PRO A 402 20.13 4.17 -0.16
N PRO A 403 18.81 4.03 -0.04
CA PRO A 403 18.17 3.94 1.27
C PRO A 403 18.81 2.82 2.08
N ARG A 404 19.14 3.11 3.33
CA ARG A 404 19.71 2.17 4.29
C ARG A 404 18.93 2.26 5.58
N HIS A 405 18.81 1.14 6.27
CA HIS A 405 18.28 1.14 7.62
C HIS A 405 19.23 1.94 8.52
N SER A 406 18.67 2.78 9.40
CA SER A 406 19.45 3.52 10.41
C SER A 406 20.24 2.59 11.31
N ILE A 407 19.73 1.36 11.49
CA ILE A 407 20.42 0.23 12.09
C ILE A 407 20.47 -0.87 11.03
N THR A 408 21.57 -0.94 10.29
CA THR A 408 21.96 -2.22 9.73
C THR A 408 22.53 -3.01 10.89
N LEU A 409 21.75 -3.95 11.44
CA LEU A 409 22.35 -4.96 12.29
C LEU A 409 23.51 -5.54 11.47
N PRO A 410 24.77 -5.53 11.96
CA PRO A 410 25.73 -6.45 11.39
C PRO A 410 25.02 -7.80 11.38
N PHE A 411 25.19 -8.58 10.30
CA PHE A 411 24.70 -9.96 10.30
C PHE A 411 24.99 -10.57 11.67
N PRO A 412 24.16 -11.47 12.21
CA PRO A 412 24.65 -12.37 13.24
C PRO A 412 25.78 -13.16 12.58
N THR A 413 26.96 -12.55 12.49
CA THR A 413 28.19 -13.26 12.42
C THR A 413 28.05 -14.25 13.57
N SER A 414 28.38 -15.49 13.34
CA SER A 414 28.47 -16.50 14.39
C SER A 414 29.37 -16.06 15.58
N SER A 415 29.99 -14.87 15.50
CA SER A 415 30.70 -14.14 16.54
C SER A 415 29.89 -13.06 17.30
N LEU A 416 28.60 -12.84 17.03
CA LEU A 416 27.74 -11.98 17.86
C LEU A 416 27.44 -12.74 19.15
N LYS A 417 28.45 -12.80 20.02
CA LYS A 417 28.30 -13.24 21.41
C LYS A 417 27.31 -12.27 22.03
N ILE A 418 26.06 -12.71 22.15
CA ILE A 418 25.08 -12.03 22.97
C ILE A 418 25.60 -12.15 24.39
N HIS A 419 26.24 -11.09 24.88
CA HIS A 419 26.64 -10.99 26.28
C HIS A 419 25.36 -10.90 27.10
N ASN A 420 24.80 -12.05 27.48
CA ASN A 420 23.57 -12.19 28.24
C ASN A 420 23.74 -11.74 29.70
N GLY A 421 24.44 -10.65 29.99
CA GLY A 421 24.51 -10.01 31.32
C GLY A 421 24.96 -10.87 32.50
N ALA A 422 25.19 -12.17 32.34
CA ALA A 422 25.66 -13.10 33.34
C ALA A 422 27.17 -12.94 33.43
N MET A 423 27.58 -11.77 33.92
CA MET A 423 28.94 -11.53 34.37
C MET A 423 29.13 -12.33 35.65
N THR A 424 29.60 -13.57 35.52
CA THR A 424 30.43 -14.15 36.55
C THR A 424 31.75 -13.38 36.52
N SER A 425 31.89 -12.42 37.44
CA SER A 425 33.20 -11.89 37.85
C SER A 425 34.10 -13.08 38.19
N ASP A 426 35.27 -13.26 37.59
CA ASP A 426 36.53 -12.89 38.27
C ASP A 426 37.79 -13.24 37.44
N LYS A 427 37.70 -13.33 36.11
CA LYS A 427 38.90 -13.57 35.30
C LYS A 427 39.11 -12.45 34.30
N THR A 428 40.03 -11.54 34.67
CA THR A 428 40.65 -10.55 33.79
C THR A 428 41.27 -11.26 32.58
N PRO A 429 40.68 -11.12 31.37
CA PRO A 429 41.26 -11.74 30.19
C PRO A 429 42.37 -10.83 29.65
N THR A 430 43.62 -11.27 29.82
CA THR A 430 44.78 -10.80 29.07
C THR A 430 44.60 -11.20 27.62
N THR A 431 43.92 -10.37 26.82
CA THR A 431 43.71 -10.66 25.39
C THR A 431 44.22 -9.53 24.51
N THR A 432 45.19 -9.90 23.67
CA THR A 432 45.51 -9.37 22.33
C THR A 432 44.33 -9.54 21.37
N GLY A 433 43.12 -9.16 21.81
CA GLY A 433 41.86 -9.42 21.13
C GLY A 433 41.63 -8.42 20.01
N VAL A 434 41.33 -8.94 18.81
CA VAL A 434 40.81 -8.18 17.67
C VAL A 434 39.72 -7.22 18.18
N PRO A 435 39.81 -5.91 17.89
CA PRO A 435 38.88 -4.93 18.40
C PRO A 435 37.45 -5.34 18.05
N ILE A 436 36.62 -5.51 19.08
CA ILE A 436 35.19 -5.81 18.91
C ILE A 436 34.61 -4.67 18.05
N PRO A 437 33.95 -4.97 16.93
CA PRO A 437 33.36 -3.93 16.10
C PRO A 437 32.38 -3.11 16.93
N ASN A 438 32.55 -1.78 16.90
CA ASN A 438 31.77 -0.86 17.71
C ASN A 438 30.28 -1.00 17.36
N VAL A 439 29.46 -1.40 18.33
CA VAL A 439 28.01 -1.54 18.15
C VAL A 439 27.39 -0.15 18.21
N HIS A 440 26.93 0.35 17.07
CA HIS A 440 26.23 1.64 17.00
C HIS A 440 24.77 1.48 17.43
N TYR A 441 24.43 1.92 18.63
CA TYR A 441 23.05 2.00 19.10
C TYR A 441 22.35 3.24 18.51
N ALA A 442 21.14 3.07 17.98
CA ALA A 442 20.34 4.22 17.56
C ALA A 442 19.68 4.90 18.78
N PRO A 443 19.69 6.24 18.85
CA PRO A 443 19.01 6.95 19.92
C PRO A 443 17.48 6.74 19.83
N LEU A 444 16.86 6.53 20.99
CA LEU A 444 15.40 6.46 21.12
C LEU A 444 14.81 7.87 20.99
N HIS A 445 13.79 8.01 20.16
CA HIS A 445 13.10 9.28 19.96
C HIS A 445 11.69 9.20 20.55
N VAL A 446 11.43 9.93 21.63
CA VAL A 446 10.09 10.06 22.21
C VAL A 446 9.51 11.40 21.77
N LYS A 447 8.43 11.36 20.98
CA LYS A 447 7.72 12.56 20.49
C LYS A 447 6.56 12.88 21.42
N GLY A 448 6.31 14.16 21.68
CA GLY A 448 5.10 14.62 22.36
C GLY A 448 3.98 14.87 21.36
N ILE A 449 2.91 14.08 21.40
CA ILE A 449 1.69 14.33 20.62
C ILE A 449 0.72 15.14 21.47
N GLN A 450 0.37 16.34 21.00
CA GLN A 450 -0.67 17.16 21.62
C GLN A 450 -2.03 16.51 21.40
N THR A 451 -2.75 16.28 22.49
CA THR A 451 -4.11 15.73 22.49
C THR A 451 -5.00 16.60 23.36
N THR A 452 -6.21 16.88 22.91
CA THR A 452 -7.19 17.60 23.73
C THR A 452 -7.90 16.62 24.65
N LEU A 453 -7.80 16.80 25.96
CA LEU A 453 -8.60 16.08 26.95
C LEU A 453 -9.67 17.02 27.52
N PRO A 454 -10.95 16.63 27.54
CA PRO A 454 -11.99 17.45 28.15
C PRO A 454 -11.67 17.65 29.63
N VAL A 455 -11.80 18.89 30.11
CA VAL A 455 -11.49 19.24 31.52
C VAL A 455 -12.37 18.47 32.48
N ASP A 456 -13.64 18.24 32.10
CA ASP A 456 -14.63 17.51 32.87
C ASP A 456 -15.46 16.59 31.95
N ASN A 457 -15.15 15.29 31.99
CA ASN A 457 -15.90 14.26 31.26
C ASN A 457 -17.36 14.15 31.73
N ALA A 458 -17.63 14.39 33.01
CA ALA A 458 -18.96 14.27 33.58
C ALA A 458 -19.85 15.43 33.11
N ALA A 459 -19.35 16.67 33.15
CA ALA A 459 -20.07 17.83 32.63
C ALA A 459 -20.35 17.71 31.13
N ARG A 460 -19.37 17.25 30.33
CA ARG A 460 -19.58 17.00 28.89
C ARG A 460 -20.62 15.93 28.61
N LYS A 461 -20.63 14.84 29.41
CA LYS A 461 -21.63 13.78 29.33
C LYS A 461 -23.02 14.29 29.75
N ALA A 462 -23.11 15.10 30.80
CA ALA A 462 -24.35 15.73 31.26
C ALA A 462 -24.94 16.64 30.17
N LYS A 463 -24.12 17.52 29.58
CA LYS A 463 -24.52 18.39 28.46
C LYS A 463 -25.00 17.58 27.24
N ARG A 464 -24.31 16.49 26.90
CA ARG A 464 -24.74 15.57 25.83
C ARG A 464 -26.08 14.91 26.14
N LEU A 465 -26.33 14.52 27.39
CA LEU A 465 -27.61 13.95 27.82
C LEU A 465 -28.74 14.99 27.80
N GLU A 466 -28.47 16.23 28.20
CA GLU A 466 -29.42 17.34 28.10
C GLU A 466 -29.77 17.65 26.65
N GLU A 467 -28.79 17.70 25.76
CA GLU A 467 -29.02 17.88 24.32
C GLU A 467 -29.89 16.75 23.74
N VAL A 468 -29.62 15.50 24.11
CA VAL A 468 -30.44 14.35 23.69
C VAL A 468 -31.86 14.43 24.24
N ARG A 469 -32.04 14.83 25.51
CA ARG A 469 -33.37 15.04 26.12
C ARG A 469 -34.13 16.16 25.39
N LYS A 470 -33.47 17.27 25.09
CA LYS A 470 -34.05 18.40 24.35
C LYS A 470 -34.51 17.98 22.95
N ARG A 471 -33.64 17.29 22.17
CA ARG A 471 -34.01 16.75 20.85
C ARG A 471 -35.19 15.79 20.91
N ARG A 472 -35.28 14.93 21.94
CA ARG A 472 -36.42 14.02 22.13
C ARG A 472 -37.73 14.77 22.40
N VAL A 473 -37.68 15.86 23.16
CA VAL A 473 -38.86 16.70 23.42
C VAL A 473 -39.28 17.42 22.14
N GLU A 474 -38.34 18.02 21.39
CA GLU A 474 -38.61 18.68 20.11
C GLU A 474 -39.26 17.73 19.09
N VAL A 475 -38.72 16.51 18.93
CA VAL A 475 -39.30 15.49 18.04
C VAL A 475 -40.71 15.07 18.49
N LYS A 476 -40.95 14.96 19.81
CA LYS A 476 -42.30 14.66 20.34
C LYS A 476 -43.28 15.80 20.06
N VAL A 477 -42.86 17.06 20.24
CA VAL A 477 -43.69 18.24 19.96
C VAL A 477 -44.01 18.31 18.47
N LEU A 478 -43.02 18.11 17.60
CA LEU A 478 -43.19 18.12 16.15
C LEU A 478 -44.12 16.99 15.68
N LYS A 479 -44.00 15.79 16.25
CA LYS A 479 -44.94 14.69 16.01
C LYS A 479 -46.36 15.01 16.49
N LYS A 480 -46.52 15.70 17.62
CA LYS A 480 -47.83 16.14 18.13
C LYS A 480 -48.47 17.20 17.21
N GLN A 481 -47.68 18.16 16.73
CA GLN A 481 -48.13 19.19 15.77
C GLN A 481 -48.54 18.55 14.43
N GLN A 482 -47.74 17.62 13.89
CA GLN A 482 -48.09 16.88 12.67
C GLN A 482 -49.36 16.05 12.84
N LYS A 483 -49.56 15.41 14.00
CA LYS A 483 -50.81 14.69 14.29
C LYS A 483 -52.01 15.63 14.36
N ALA A 484 -51.89 16.77 15.04
CA ALA A 484 -52.96 17.76 15.13
C ALA A 484 -53.36 18.33 13.76
N GLN A 485 -52.39 18.56 12.87
CA GLN A 485 -52.64 18.98 11.49
C GLN A 485 -53.20 17.84 10.60
N GLY A 486 -52.82 16.59 10.86
CA GLY A 486 -53.25 15.42 10.09
C GLY A 486 -54.65 14.91 10.44
N THR A 487 -55.11 15.06 11.69
CA THR A 487 -56.43 14.58 12.13
C THR A 487 -57.61 15.39 11.58
N GLY A 488 -57.36 16.51 10.88
CA GLY A 488 -58.40 17.34 10.26
C GLY A 488 -58.76 16.99 8.81
N LYS A 489 -58.05 16.07 8.13
CA LYS A 489 -58.16 15.93 6.66
C LYS A 489 -58.66 14.58 6.12
N THR A 490 -59.10 13.65 6.98
CA THR A 490 -59.59 12.32 6.55
C THR A 490 -61.06 12.07 6.89
N LYS A 491 -61.95 13.02 6.54
CA LYS A 491 -63.40 12.75 6.52
C LYS A 491 -64.12 13.15 5.22
N GLY A 492 -63.42 13.42 4.13
CA GLY A 492 -64.07 13.83 2.88
C GLY A 492 -63.29 13.51 1.61
N LYS A 493 -63.17 12.22 1.25
CA LYS A 493 -63.02 11.79 -0.15
C LYS A 493 -63.20 10.28 -0.32
N ALA A 494 -64.39 9.80 0.05
CA ALA A 494 -64.92 8.56 -0.50
C ALA A 494 -65.88 8.96 -1.63
N SER A 495 -65.35 9.18 -2.83
CA SER A 495 -66.09 9.07 -4.10
C SER A 495 -65.18 9.43 -5.27
N GLN A 496 -65.31 8.64 -6.34
CA GLN A 496 -64.80 8.86 -7.70
C GLN A 496 -63.31 8.56 -7.96
N SER A 497 -63.04 7.29 -8.27
CA SER A 497 -62.17 6.96 -9.40
C SER A 497 -62.75 5.78 -10.18
N SER A 498 -63.73 6.10 -11.02
CA SER A 498 -64.21 5.24 -12.10
C SER A 498 -63.17 5.16 -13.21
N LYS A 499 -62.87 3.92 -13.62
CA LYS A 499 -62.60 3.43 -14.99
C LYS A 499 -62.12 4.44 -16.03
N GLY A 500 -60.91 4.18 -16.56
CA GLY A 500 -60.45 4.69 -17.85
C GLY A 500 -59.42 3.74 -18.47
N LYS A 501 -59.89 2.60 -18.99
CA LYS A 501 -59.14 1.71 -19.90
C LYS A 501 -59.36 2.26 -21.32
N VAL A 502 -58.31 2.71 -21.99
CA VAL A 502 -58.36 3.07 -23.41
C VAL A 502 -57.36 2.18 -24.13
N ASP A 503 -57.90 1.21 -24.85
CA ASP A 503 -57.23 0.43 -25.88
C ASP A 503 -56.96 1.34 -27.09
N ALA A 504 -55.73 1.34 -27.60
CA ALA A 504 -55.35 2.03 -28.83
C ALA A 504 -54.99 0.98 -29.89
N THR A 505 -55.86 0.86 -30.89
CA THR A 505 -55.60 0.20 -32.18
C THR A 505 -55.59 1.27 -33.26
N LYS A 506 -54.41 1.53 -33.84
CA LYS A 506 -54.12 1.50 -35.29
C LYS A 506 -52.70 2.01 -35.55
#